data_AF-A0ABD5U7S1-F1
#
_entry.id   AF-A0ABD5U7S1-F1
#
_cell.length_a   1.000
_cell.length_b   1.000
_cell.length_c   1.000
_cell.angle_alpha   90.00
_cell.angle_beta   90.00
_cell.angle_gamma   90.00
#
_symmetry.space_group_name_H-M   'P 1'
#
loop_
_entity.id
_entity.type
_entity.pdbx_description
1 polymer ?
#
loop_
_entity_poly.entity_id
_entity_poly.type
_entity_poly.pdbx_seq_one_letter_code
_entity_poly.pdbx_strand_id
1 'polypeptide(L)'
;MGGPRRVDLSDRQGLFRPRENVVPCLGVPALLVEKYPRTESSPVARATSTVDDDDIPVVVVRLDDATHRLSHTEARALRTSLDDALRRTEEFVHTVGEHRPDGTYVVSRRRADSAGHRKVFDAFGTLCGLYDDLPETFTAVDVEGVSGGRRHMLVWHLVEHPAFDCRMVSKQPLTARKG
;
A
#
# COMPACT_ATOMS: atom_id res chain seq x y z
N MET A 1 59.76 -36.88 14.74
CA MET A 1 58.74 -36.57 15.77
C MET A 1 58.71 -35.07 15.99
N GLY A 2 57.84 -34.35 15.27
CA GLY A 2 57.65 -32.91 15.45
C GLY A 2 56.45 -32.67 16.34
N GLY A 3 56.69 -32.28 17.60
CA GLY A 3 55.64 -31.89 18.53
C GLY A 3 55.11 -30.47 18.21
N PRO A 4 53.80 -30.22 18.27
CA PRO A 4 53.23 -28.93 17.91
C PRO A 4 53.42 -27.87 19.00
N ARG A 5 53.67 -26.65 18.54
CA ARG A 5 53.81 -25.41 19.32
C ARG A 5 52.46 -25.02 19.95
N ARG A 6 52.53 -24.53 21.19
CA ARG A 6 51.46 -23.77 21.87
C ARG A 6 51.16 -22.48 21.10
N VAL A 7 49.88 -22.12 21.02
CA VAL A 7 49.47 -20.72 20.82
C VAL A 7 48.43 -20.40 21.89
N ASP A 8 48.74 -19.36 22.64
CA ASP A 8 47.93 -18.71 23.67
C ASP A 8 46.65 -18.13 23.04
N LEU A 9 45.50 -18.39 23.66
CA LEU A 9 44.18 -17.90 23.27
C LEU A 9 43.61 -17.04 24.39
N SER A 10 44.35 -16.00 24.76
CA SER A 10 43.90 -14.94 25.65
C SER A 10 43.67 -13.66 24.85
N ASP A 11 42.71 -13.66 23.93
CA ASP A 11 42.04 -12.42 23.50
C ASP A 11 40.86 -12.71 22.59
N ARG A 12 39.65 -12.31 23.02
CA ARG A 12 38.49 -11.87 22.22
C ARG A 12 37.25 -11.85 23.08
N GLN A 13 37.13 -10.78 23.87
CA GLN A 13 35.82 -10.22 24.16
C GLN A 13 35.31 -9.60 22.85
N GLY A 14 34.30 -10.22 22.25
CA GLY A 14 33.70 -9.76 21.00
C GLY A 14 32.21 -10.07 20.98
N LEU A 15 31.43 -9.06 21.37
CA LEU A 15 30.00 -8.85 21.09
C LEU A 15 29.17 -10.08 20.73
N PHE A 16 28.57 -10.70 21.76
CA PHE A 16 27.37 -11.50 21.57
C PHE A 16 26.19 -10.53 21.39
N ARG A 17 25.93 -10.09 20.14
CA ARG A 17 24.63 -9.48 19.81
C ARG A 17 23.61 -10.62 19.77
N PRO A 18 22.51 -10.57 20.55
CA PRO A 18 21.48 -11.57 20.43
C PRO A 18 20.94 -11.52 19.00
N ARG A 19 20.96 -12.68 18.33
CA ARG A 19 20.27 -12.89 17.06
C ARG A 19 18.82 -12.45 17.23
N GLU A 20 18.34 -11.62 16.30
CA GLU A 20 16.94 -11.26 16.17
C GLU A 20 16.13 -12.55 16.04
N ASN A 21 15.50 -12.97 17.15
CA ASN A 21 14.51 -14.04 17.17
C ASN A 21 13.27 -13.50 16.45
N VAL A 22 13.28 -13.65 15.12
CA VAL A 22 12.05 -13.58 14.33
C VAL A 22 11.26 -14.83 14.68
N VAL A 23 10.34 -14.70 15.62
CA VAL A 23 9.38 -15.76 15.94
C VAL A 23 8.51 -15.98 14.69
N PRO A 24 8.46 -17.19 14.12
CA PRO A 24 7.62 -17.47 12.95
C PRO A 24 6.15 -17.28 13.33
N CYS A 25 5.47 -16.41 12.56
CA CYS A 25 4.12 -15.93 12.81
C CYS A 25 3.07 -17.06 12.71
N LEU A 26 2.84 -17.79 13.79
CA LEU A 26 1.73 -18.74 13.90
C LEU A 26 0.43 -17.95 14.15
N GLY A 27 -0.37 -17.73 13.09
CA GLY A 27 -1.81 -17.48 13.24
C GLY A 27 -2.36 -16.07 13.08
N VAL A 28 -1.63 -15.14 12.43
CA VAL A 28 -2.05 -13.82 11.83
C VAL A 28 -1.65 -12.53 12.63
N PRO A 29 -1.37 -11.37 12.00
CA PRO A 29 -1.07 -11.14 10.59
C PRO A 29 0.39 -10.72 10.39
N ALA A 30 1.07 -11.41 9.47
CA ALA A 30 2.16 -10.82 8.70
C ALA A 30 1.77 -9.44 8.12
N LEU A 31 0.48 -9.16 7.91
CA LEU A 31 -0.06 -8.01 7.21
C LEU A 31 0.09 -6.62 7.89
N LEU A 32 0.15 -6.49 9.22
CA LEU A 32 0.47 -5.18 9.85
C LEU A 32 1.97 -4.87 9.77
N VAL A 33 2.80 -5.91 9.95
CA VAL A 33 4.27 -5.84 9.81
C VAL A 33 4.67 -5.69 8.34
N GLU A 34 3.94 -6.27 7.40
CA GLU A 34 4.11 -6.13 5.95
C GLU A 34 3.64 -4.76 5.45
N LYS A 35 2.57 -4.20 6.03
CA LYS A 35 2.05 -2.87 5.68
C LYS A 35 2.92 -1.75 6.23
N TYR A 36 3.56 -1.97 7.38
CA TYR A 36 4.47 -1.02 8.02
C TYR A 36 5.78 -1.71 8.44
N PRO A 37 6.59 -2.16 7.47
CA PRO A 37 7.84 -2.86 7.76
C PRO A 37 8.87 -1.89 8.33
N ARG A 38 9.90 -2.43 8.98
CA ARG A 38 11.08 -1.66 9.35
C ARG A 38 11.79 -1.19 8.08
N THR A 39 11.59 0.07 7.68
CA THR A 39 12.45 0.77 6.73
C THR A 39 13.17 1.90 7.46
N GLU A 40 14.46 2.09 7.14
CA GLU A 40 15.29 3.16 7.71
C GLU A 40 14.88 4.55 7.21
N SER A 41 14.03 4.60 6.17
CA SER A 41 13.41 5.82 5.64
C SER A 41 11.96 5.88 6.14
N SER A 42 11.77 6.59 7.25
CA SER A 42 10.55 6.80 8.06
C SER A 42 9.21 6.32 7.51
N PRO A 43 8.53 5.45 8.28
CA PRO A 43 7.11 5.55 8.47
C PRO A 43 6.81 6.05 9.90
N VAL A 44 5.85 6.99 9.98
CA VAL A 44 5.19 7.49 11.21
C VAL A 44 4.62 6.35 12.05
N ALA A 45 4.37 5.18 11.44
CA ALA A 45 3.86 3.98 12.09
C ALA A 45 4.76 2.77 11.79
N ARG A 46 5.04 1.92 12.79
CA ARG A 46 5.79 0.66 12.65
C ARG A 46 5.11 -0.45 13.44
N ALA A 47 5.06 -1.67 12.92
CA ALA A 47 4.55 -2.82 13.66
C ALA A 47 5.58 -3.96 13.72
N THR A 48 5.74 -4.58 14.87
CA THR A 48 6.60 -5.76 15.06
C THR A 48 5.91 -6.79 15.96
N SER A 49 6.08 -8.08 15.66
CA SER A 49 5.67 -9.16 16.58
C SER A 49 6.77 -9.42 17.60
N THR A 50 6.40 -9.62 18.86
CA THR A 50 7.30 -10.03 19.94
C THR A 50 6.51 -10.86 20.96
N VAL A 51 7.13 -11.20 22.09
CA VAL A 51 6.46 -11.78 23.25
C VAL A 51 6.50 -10.80 24.41
N ASP A 52 5.55 -10.87 25.32
CA ASP A 52 5.61 -10.16 26.59
C ASP A 52 6.38 -10.96 27.67
N ASP A 53 6.33 -10.48 28.91
CA ASP A 53 7.06 -11.07 30.03
C ASP A 53 6.54 -12.48 30.41
N ASP A 54 5.34 -12.86 29.93
CA ASP A 54 4.71 -14.17 30.13
C ASP A 54 4.86 -15.08 28.90
N ASP A 55 5.78 -14.76 27.99
CA ASP A 55 5.98 -15.45 26.70
C ASP A 55 4.72 -15.43 25.79
N ILE A 56 3.76 -14.55 26.04
CA ILE A 56 2.55 -14.42 25.22
C ILE A 56 2.86 -13.57 23.99
N PRO A 57 2.49 -14.02 22.78
CA PRO A 57 2.73 -13.24 21.56
C PRO A 57 1.92 -11.93 21.56
N VAL A 58 2.63 -10.82 21.39
CA VAL A 58 2.07 -9.47 21.31
C VAL A 58 2.55 -8.74 20.06
N VAL A 59 1.72 -7.83 19.56
CA VAL A 59 2.06 -6.93 18.46
C VAL A 59 2.42 -5.56 19.03
N VAL A 60 3.64 -5.10 18.79
CA VAL A 60 4.09 -3.77 19.19
C VAL A 60 3.93 -2.83 18.02
N VAL A 61 3.06 -1.83 18.16
CA VAL A 61 2.85 -0.76 17.21
C VAL A 61 3.50 0.51 17.74
N ARG A 62 4.40 1.11 16.97
CA ARG A 62 4.99 2.42 17.27
C ARG A 62 4.37 3.46 16.37
N LEU A 63 3.89 4.56 16.95
CA LEU A 63 3.31 5.70 16.25
C LEU A 63 4.01 6.95 16.79
N ASP A 64 4.78 7.63 15.94
CA ASP A 64 5.70 8.69 16.39
C ASP A 64 6.57 8.22 17.57
N ASP A 65 6.49 8.89 18.71
CA ASP A 65 7.19 8.54 19.95
C ASP A 65 6.40 7.58 20.87
N ALA A 66 5.16 7.24 20.51
CA ALA A 66 4.31 6.34 21.28
C ALA A 66 4.54 4.88 20.90
N THR A 67 4.55 4.01 21.91
CA THR A 67 4.61 2.55 21.73
C THR A 67 3.39 1.90 22.36
N HIS A 68 2.65 1.14 21.56
CA HIS A 68 1.46 0.41 21.96
C HIS A 68 1.72 -1.09 21.87
N ARG A 69 1.49 -1.82 22.97
CA ARG A 69 1.50 -3.28 22.97
C ARG A 69 0.06 -3.75 22.83
N LEU A 70 -0.20 -4.52 21.79
CA LEU A 70 -1.52 -5.05 21.48
C LEU A 70 -1.48 -6.56 21.64
N SER A 71 -2.48 -7.12 22.30
CA SER A 71 -2.80 -8.53 22.13
C SER A 71 -3.12 -8.82 20.66
N HIS A 72 -3.09 -10.08 20.29
CA HIS A 72 -3.46 -10.51 18.94
C HIS A 72 -4.87 -10.06 18.54
N THR A 73 -5.84 -10.14 19.46
CA THR A 73 -7.22 -9.72 19.24
C THR A 73 -7.31 -8.21 18.98
N GLU A 74 -6.61 -7.41 19.77
CA GLU A 74 -6.56 -5.95 19.60
C GLU A 74 -5.87 -5.56 18.30
N ALA A 75 -4.78 -6.23 17.92
CA ALA A 75 -4.10 -5.99 16.65
C ALA A 75 -4.99 -6.31 15.44
N ARG A 76 -5.78 -7.39 15.50
CA ARG A 76 -6.76 -7.72 14.46
C ARG A 76 -7.88 -6.67 14.40
N ALA A 77 -8.43 -6.27 15.55
CA ALA A 77 -9.49 -5.26 15.61
C ALA A 77 -9.01 -3.91 15.07
N LEU A 78 -7.81 -3.46 15.48
CA LEU A 78 -7.17 -2.24 14.97
C LEU A 78 -7.00 -2.31 13.45
N ARG A 79 -6.49 -3.43 12.93
CA ARG A 79 -6.34 -3.60 11.49
C ARG A 79 -7.67 -3.49 10.76
N THR A 80 -8.71 -4.18 11.21
CA THR A 80 -10.04 -4.08 10.59
C THR A 80 -10.54 -2.64 10.61
N SER A 81 -10.41 -1.95 11.73
CA SER A 81 -10.79 -0.54 11.84
C SER A 81 -10.00 0.37 10.89
N LEU A 82 -8.69 0.13 10.71
CA LEU A 82 -7.87 0.87 9.76
C LEU A 82 -8.23 0.54 8.31
N ASP A 83 -8.49 -0.74 7.99
CA ASP A 83 -8.88 -1.16 6.66
C ASP A 83 -10.25 -0.55 6.29
N ASP A 84 -11.19 -0.49 7.23
CA ASP A 84 -12.48 0.15 7.02
C ASP A 84 -12.36 1.68 6.94
N ALA A 85 -11.51 2.31 7.76
CA ALA A 85 -11.31 3.76 7.75
C ALA A 85 -10.57 4.24 6.49
N LEU A 86 -9.62 3.46 5.97
CA LEU A 86 -8.83 3.78 4.79
C LEU A 86 -9.52 3.36 3.48
N ARG A 87 -10.43 2.38 3.53
CA ARG A 87 -11.22 2.01 2.36
C ARG A 87 -12.26 3.09 2.09
N ARG A 88 -12.12 3.76 0.96
CA ARG A 88 -13.11 4.74 0.49
C ARG A 88 -13.52 4.40 -0.93
N THR A 89 -14.83 4.27 -1.14
CA THR A 89 -15.41 4.05 -2.47
C THR A 89 -16.21 5.28 -2.86
N GLU A 90 -15.95 5.79 -4.06
CA GLU A 90 -16.66 6.91 -4.67
C GLU A 90 -17.32 6.45 -5.96
N GLU A 91 -18.65 6.51 -6.00
CA GLU A 91 -19.41 6.17 -7.20
C GLU A 91 -19.65 7.42 -8.05
N PHE A 92 -19.39 7.28 -9.34
CA PHE A 92 -19.66 8.29 -10.35
C PHE A 92 -20.75 7.80 -11.30
N VAL A 93 -21.06 8.56 -12.35
CA VAL A 93 -22.13 8.15 -13.29
C VAL A 93 -21.71 6.89 -14.05
N HIS A 94 -20.47 6.85 -14.55
CA HIS A 94 -19.96 5.74 -15.37
C HIS A 94 -18.96 4.87 -14.62
N THR A 95 -18.29 5.41 -13.62
CA THR A 95 -17.14 4.77 -12.97
C THR A 95 -17.30 4.65 -11.45
N VAL A 96 -16.44 3.84 -10.84
CA VAL A 96 -16.26 3.76 -9.39
C VAL A 96 -14.76 3.90 -9.13
N GLY A 97 -14.41 4.79 -8.20
CA GLY A 97 -13.08 4.93 -7.62
C GLY A 97 -13.02 4.24 -6.27
N GLU A 98 -12.00 3.44 -6.01
CA GLU A 98 -11.79 2.76 -4.72
C GLU A 98 -10.36 3.06 -4.23
N HIS A 99 -10.26 3.79 -3.13
CA HIS A 99 -9.05 3.83 -2.30
C HIS A 99 -9.01 2.56 -1.47
N ARG A 100 -7.95 1.76 -1.65
CA ARG A 100 -7.79 0.51 -0.92
C ARG A 100 -6.86 0.67 0.28
N PRO A 101 -7.00 -0.20 1.29
CA PRO A 101 -6.14 -0.14 2.47
C PRO A 101 -4.66 -0.38 2.17
N ASP A 102 -4.33 -1.06 1.08
CA ASP A 102 -2.95 -1.31 0.63
C ASP A 102 -2.31 -0.08 -0.07
N GLY A 103 -3.03 1.04 -0.16
CA GLY A 103 -2.58 2.26 -0.82
C GLY A 103 -2.90 2.32 -2.31
N THR A 104 -3.35 1.20 -2.90
CA THR A 104 -3.71 1.17 -4.32
C THR A 104 -5.00 1.94 -4.58
N TYR A 105 -5.13 2.43 -5.80
CA TYR A 105 -6.35 3.07 -6.26
C TYR A 105 -6.94 2.31 -7.45
N VAL A 106 -8.22 1.98 -7.39
CA VAL A 106 -8.89 1.19 -8.42
C VAL A 106 -9.97 2.00 -9.09
N VAL A 107 -9.92 2.03 -10.42
CA VAL A 107 -11.00 2.55 -11.26
C VAL A 107 -11.69 1.36 -11.93
N SER A 108 -13.00 1.24 -11.73
CA SER A 108 -13.83 0.26 -12.41
C SER A 108 -15.02 0.92 -13.09
N ARG A 109 -15.68 0.19 -14.00
CA ARG A 109 -16.99 0.59 -14.52
C ARG A 109 -18.06 0.33 -13.47
N ARG A 110 -19.01 1.25 -13.31
CA ARG A 110 -20.07 1.12 -12.30
C ARG A 110 -20.95 -0.12 -12.45
N ARG A 111 -21.18 -0.61 -13.67
CA ARG A 111 -22.11 -1.72 -13.96
C ARG A 111 -21.43 -3.07 -14.25
N ALA A 112 -20.16 -3.23 -13.92
CA ALA A 112 -19.41 -4.43 -14.28
C ALA A 112 -18.68 -5.04 -13.08
N ASP A 113 -19.28 -6.06 -12.46
CA ASP A 113 -18.70 -6.79 -11.33
C ASP A 113 -17.56 -7.75 -11.70
N SER A 114 -17.21 -7.90 -12.98
CA SER A 114 -16.12 -8.79 -13.39
C SER A 114 -14.75 -8.11 -13.31
N ALA A 115 -13.77 -8.85 -12.76
CA ALA A 115 -12.40 -8.38 -12.54
C ALA A 115 -11.66 -7.87 -13.79
N GLY A 116 -12.17 -8.16 -15.00
CA GLY A 116 -11.60 -7.71 -16.28
C GLY A 116 -11.90 -6.27 -16.66
N HIS A 117 -12.80 -5.58 -15.94
CA HIS A 117 -13.26 -4.22 -16.27
C HIS A 117 -12.74 -3.13 -15.32
N ARG A 118 -11.59 -3.37 -14.69
CA ARG A 118 -10.94 -2.40 -13.80
C ARG A 118 -9.49 -2.11 -14.18
N LYS A 119 -8.99 -0.98 -13.73
CA LYS A 119 -7.58 -0.58 -13.73
C LYS A 119 -7.17 -0.33 -12.29
N VAL A 120 -6.08 -0.98 -11.87
CA VAL A 120 -5.44 -0.76 -10.58
C VAL A 120 -4.22 0.13 -10.82
N PHE A 121 -4.08 1.14 -9.97
CA PHE A 121 -2.92 2.01 -9.86
C PHE A 121 -2.24 1.73 -8.52
N ASP A 122 -0.91 1.81 -8.49
CA ASP A 122 -0.12 1.57 -7.27
C ASP A 122 -0.43 2.60 -6.18
N ALA A 123 -0.80 3.82 -6.59
CA ALA A 123 -1.35 4.87 -5.72
C ALA A 123 -2.31 5.78 -6.50
N PHE A 124 -3.14 6.55 -5.78
CA PHE A 124 -3.95 7.61 -6.40
C PHE A 124 -3.07 8.66 -7.11
N GLY A 125 -1.90 8.98 -6.55
CA GLY A 125 -0.93 9.88 -7.19
C GLY A 125 -0.43 9.41 -8.55
N THR A 126 -0.44 8.10 -8.83
CA THR A 126 -0.10 7.56 -10.16
C THR A 126 -1.17 7.94 -11.20
N LEU A 127 -2.45 7.99 -10.80
CA LEU A 127 -3.53 8.49 -11.65
C LEU A 127 -3.42 10.00 -11.87
N CYS A 128 -3.01 10.76 -10.84
CA CYS A 128 -2.73 12.19 -10.97
C CYS A 128 -1.59 12.46 -11.96
N GLY A 129 -0.46 11.75 -11.85
CA GLY A 129 0.64 11.87 -12.81
C GLY A 129 0.20 11.55 -14.24
N LEU A 130 -0.58 10.48 -14.42
CA LEU A 130 -1.18 10.17 -15.73
C LEU A 130 -2.02 11.34 -16.25
N TYR A 131 -2.85 11.94 -15.40
CA TYR A 131 -3.65 13.10 -15.78
C TYR A 131 -2.77 14.30 -16.17
N ASP A 132 -1.73 14.59 -15.39
CA ASP A 132 -0.82 15.71 -15.63
C ASP A 132 -0.11 15.58 -16.99
N ASP A 133 0.30 14.36 -17.35
CA ASP A 133 0.98 14.06 -18.61
C ASP A 133 0.07 14.15 -19.86
N LEU A 134 -1.26 14.12 -19.68
CA LEU A 134 -2.19 14.23 -20.82
C LEU A 134 -2.12 15.62 -21.48
N PRO A 135 -2.38 15.73 -22.79
CA PRO A 135 -2.55 17.02 -23.46
C PRO A 135 -3.71 17.83 -22.86
N GLU A 136 -3.76 19.14 -23.13
CA GLU A 136 -4.85 20.01 -22.68
C GLU A 136 -6.23 19.49 -23.16
N THR A 137 -6.30 18.99 -24.39
CA THR A 137 -7.47 18.30 -24.94
C THR A 137 -7.07 16.87 -25.29
N PHE A 138 -7.76 15.90 -24.72
CA PHE A 138 -7.38 14.49 -24.84
C PHE A 138 -8.60 13.59 -25.07
N THR A 139 -8.31 12.43 -25.65
CA THR A 139 -9.24 11.35 -25.94
C THR A 139 -8.76 10.07 -25.27
N ALA A 140 -9.51 8.98 -25.47
CA ALA A 140 -9.05 7.67 -25.04
C ALA A 140 -7.71 7.26 -25.67
N VAL A 141 -7.35 7.74 -26.88
CA VAL A 141 -6.11 7.34 -27.55
C VAL A 141 -4.87 7.85 -26.81
N ASP A 142 -4.98 9.02 -26.18
CA ASP A 142 -3.89 9.69 -25.48
C ASP A 142 -3.57 9.06 -24.11
N VAL A 143 -4.46 8.16 -23.62
CA VAL A 143 -4.25 7.44 -22.36
C VAL A 143 -3.31 6.27 -22.56
N GLU A 144 -2.05 6.47 -22.17
CA GLU A 144 -0.99 5.45 -22.22
C GLU A 144 -1.02 4.47 -21.04
N GLY A 145 -0.21 3.41 -21.10
CA GLY A 145 -0.08 2.42 -20.01
C GLY A 145 -1.31 1.53 -19.77
N VAL A 146 -2.36 1.69 -20.59
CA VAL A 146 -3.60 0.90 -20.50
C VAL A 146 -4.11 0.59 -21.92
N SER A 147 -4.67 -0.60 -22.12
CA SER A 147 -5.19 -1.04 -23.42
C SER A 147 -6.73 -1.12 -23.48
N GLY A 148 -7.26 -0.94 -24.68
CA GLY A 148 -8.66 -1.21 -25.03
C GLY A 148 -9.67 -0.30 -24.33
N GLY A 149 -10.85 -0.85 -24.04
CA GLY A 149 -11.98 -0.11 -23.44
C GLY A 149 -11.73 0.47 -22.05
N ARG A 150 -10.59 0.19 -21.42
CA ARG A 150 -10.16 0.81 -20.16
C ARG A 150 -9.69 2.26 -20.35
N ARG A 151 -9.17 2.61 -21.53
CA ARG A 151 -8.82 4.01 -21.84
C ARG A 151 -10.05 4.92 -21.76
N HIS A 152 -11.15 4.49 -22.37
CA HIS A 152 -12.42 5.22 -22.30
C HIS A 152 -12.97 5.32 -20.87
N MET A 153 -12.84 4.25 -20.08
CA MET A 153 -13.22 4.27 -18.67
C MET A 153 -12.42 5.31 -17.88
N LEU A 154 -11.11 5.43 -18.13
CA LEU A 154 -10.28 6.42 -17.47
C LEU A 154 -10.65 7.85 -17.87
N VAL A 155 -10.95 8.10 -19.15
CA VAL A 155 -11.43 9.43 -19.58
C VAL A 155 -12.75 9.80 -18.87
N TRP A 156 -13.70 8.87 -18.76
CA TRP A 156 -14.92 9.08 -17.97
C TRP A 156 -14.61 9.38 -16.51
N HIS A 157 -13.72 8.59 -15.90
CA HIS A 157 -13.35 8.78 -14.51
C HIS A 157 -12.74 10.16 -14.25
N LEU A 158 -11.79 10.59 -15.08
CA LEU A 158 -11.15 11.89 -14.96
C LEU A 158 -12.16 13.04 -15.05
N VAL A 159 -13.11 12.97 -15.99
CA VAL A 159 -14.17 13.98 -16.14
C VAL A 159 -15.13 14.03 -14.95
N GLU A 160 -15.41 12.87 -14.34
CA GLU A 160 -16.39 12.77 -13.25
C GLU A 160 -15.80 13.08 -11.88
N HIS A 161 -14.49 12.86 -11.70
CA HIS A 161 -13.86 12.86 -10.41
C HIS A 161 -13.40 14.27 -10.01
N PRO A 162 -13.83 14.80 -8.84
CA PRO A 162 -13.67 16.21 -8.48
C PRO A 162 -12.23 16.68 -8.27
N ALA A 163 -11.29 15.75 -8.08
CA ALA A 163 -9.87 16.08 -7.98
C ALA A 163 -9.20 16.45 -9.32
N PHE A 164 -9.85 16.20 -10.46
CA PHE A 164 -9.31 16.54 -11.78
C PHE A 164 -10.09 17.69 -12.38
N ASP A 165 -9.39 18.79 -12.63
CA ASP A 165 -9.97 19.97 -13.26
C ASP A 165 -10.07 19.76 -14.78
N CYS A 166 -11.01 18.92 -15.20
CA CYS A 166 -11.30 18.71 -16.61
C CYS A 166 -12.78 18.46 -16.84
N ARG A 167 -13.21 18.72 -18.07
CA ARG A 167 -14.60 18.56 -18.49
C ARG A 167 -14.70 17.86 -19.82
N MET A 168 -15.79 17.12 -20.02
CA MET A 168 -16.10 16.54 -21.31
C MET A 168 -16.57 17.62 -22.28
N VAL A 169 -15.95 17.63 -23.47
CA VAL A 169 -16.27 18.55 -24.57
C VAL A 169 -16.96 17.85 -25.75
N SER A 170 -16.75 16.54 -25.90
CA SER A 170 -17.48 15.72 -26.88
C SER A 170 -17.68 14.30 -26.38
N LYS A 171 -18.79 13.66 -26.80
CA LYS A 171 -19.07 12.24 -26.53
C LYS A 171 -18.61 11.32 -27.66
N GLN A 172 -18.48 11.83 -28.88
CA GLN A 172 -18.09 11.05 -30.06
C GLN A 172 -17.21 11.91 -31.01
N PRO A 173 -15.87 11.69 -31.03
CA PRO A 173 -15.14 10.82 -30.09
C PRO A 173 -15.25 11.32 -28.63
N LEU A 174 -15.06 10.43 -27.66
CA LEU A 174 -15.03 10.82 -26.25
C LEU A 174 -13.80 11.69 -26.01
N THR A 175 -14.05 12.99 -25.77
CA THR A 175 -13.02 14.01 -25.66
C THR A 175 -13.24 14.84 -24.39
N ALA A 176 -12.16 15.01 -23.64
CA ALA A 176 -12.10 15.84 -22.45
C ALA A 176 -11.09 16.97 -22.64
N ARG A 177 -11.26 18.05 -21.88
CA ARG A 177 -10.37 19.20 -21.86
C ARG A 177 -10.07 19.62 -20.43
N LYS A 178 -8.81 19.88 -20.12
CA LYS A 178 -8.34 20.42 -18.85
C LYS A 178 -8.80 21.88 -18.66
N GLY A 179 -8.88 22.31 -17.39
CA GLY A 179 -9.20 23.66 -16.90
C GLY A 179 -10.67 24.01 -16.88
#